data_AF-A0A1F9KP77-F1
#
_entry.id   AF-A0A1F9KP77-F1
#
_cell.length_a   1.000
_cell.length_b   1.000
_cell.length_c   1.000
_cell.angle_alpha   90.00
_cell.angle_beta   90.00
_cell.angle_gamma   90.00
#
_symmetry.space_group_name_H-M   'P 1'
#
loop_
_entity.id
_entity.type
_entity.pdbx_description
1 polymer ?
#
loop_
_entity_poly.entity_id
_entity_poly.type
_entity_poly.pdbx_seq_one_letter_code
_entity_poly.pdbx_strand_id
1 'polypeptide(L)'
;MKVELHLPENVVVKGALYTTTDPAYLVQDMLEIDLPNGITIDVGWYPESDPAGSFQVVVFRDHWDNQLREPFETKSIEDVTREVKRLAEEYQNRTVTLPCSATSISSFKPPQSEKGFDLQLAAA
;
A
#
# COMPACT_ATOMS: atom_id res chain seq x y z
N MET A 1 -3.47 -23.79 18.08
CA MET A 1 -4.77 -23.68 17.38
C MET A 1 -4.62 -22.66 16.26
N LYS A 2 -5.19 -22.87 15.08
CA LYS A 2 -5.14 -21.86 14.01
C LYS A 2 -5.95 -20.63 14.42
N VAL A 3 -5.46 -19.44 14.11
CA VAL A 3 -6.19 -18.18 14.31
C VAL A 3 -7.02 -17.86 13.07
N GLU A 4 -8.28 -17.49 13.30
CA GLU A 4 -9.20 -17.05 12.26
C GLU A 4 -9.13 -15.53 12.11
N LEU A 5 -8.85 -15.06 10.90
CA LEU A 5 -8.76 -13.63 10.57
C LEU A 5 -10.01 -13.20 9.80
N HIS A 6 -10.67 -12.16 10.30
CA HIS A 6 -11.80 -11.54 9.62
C HIS A 6 -11.30 -10.33 8.85
N LEU A 7 -10.94 -10.57 7.59
CA LEU A 7 -10.35 -9.58 6.68
C LEU A 7 -11.41 -9.03 5.71
N PRO A 8 -11.19 -7.84 5.15
CA PRO A 8 -12.04 -7.29 4.09
C PRO A 8 -12.02 -8.14 2.80
N GLU A 9 -13.00 -7.92 1.93
CA GLU A 9 -13.12 -8.66 0.66
C GLU A 9 -11.98 -8.35 -0.32
N ASN A 10 -11.70 -9.28 -1.23
CA ASN A 10 -10.71 -9.16 -2.32
C ASN A 10 -9.24 -9.10 -1.87
N VAL A 11 -8.94 -9.63 -0.68
CA VAL A 11 -7.56 -9.87 -0.24
C VAL A 11 -7.14 -11.30 -0.56
N VAL A 12 -5.86 -11.51 -0.84
CA VAL A 12 -5.28 -12.85 -0.97
C VAL A 12 -4.48 -13.14 0.29
N VAL A 13 -4.83 -14.21 1.00
CA VAL A 13 -4.16 -14.63 2.22
C VAL A 13 -3.28 -15.85 1.92
N LYS A 14 -2.01 -15.78 2.31
CA LYS A 14 -1.04 -16.87 2.22
C LYS A 14 -0.53 -17.16 3.63
N GLY A 15 -0.40 -18.45 3.97
CA GLY A 15 0.01 -18.87 5.31
C GLY A 15 -1.11 -18.81 6.36
N ALA A 16 -0.73 -18.86 7.63
CA ALA A 16 -1.64 -18.87 8.76
C ALA A 16 -0.91 -18.56 10.07
N LEU A 17 -1.62 -17.92 11.00
CA LEU A 17 -1.15 -17.73 12.37
C LEU A 17 -1.65 -18.87 13.27
N TYR A 18 -0.83 -19.23 14.26
CA TYR A 18 -1.11 -20.29 15.21
C TYR A 18 -0.90 -19.81 16.64
N THR A 19 -1.84 -20.08 17.53
CA THR A 19 -1.62 -19.99 18.98
C THR A 19 -0.72 -21.14 19.41
N THR A 20 0.60 -20.97 19.27
CA THR A 20 1.59 -21.97 19.65
C THR A 20 2.85 -21.28 20.14
N THR A 21 3.57 -21.97 21.02
CA THR A 21 4.91 -21.58 21.48
C THR A 21 5.97 -22.56 20.97
N ASP A 22 5.59 -23.49 20.11
CA ASP A 22 6.50 -24.46 19.50
C ASP A 22 7.42 -23.73 18.49
N PRO A 23 8.75 -23.72 18.71
CA PRO A 23 9.71 -23.08 17.81
C PRO A 23 9.59 -23.48 16.35
N ALA A 24 9.12 -24.71 16.06
CA ALA A 24 8.94 -25.19 14.69
C ALA A 24 7.91 -24.41 13.88
N TYR A 25 7.03 -23.66 14.56
CA TYR A 25 6.00 -22.82 13.94
C TYR A 25 6.33 -21.32 14.03
N LEU A 26 7.41 -20.94 14.70
CA LEU A 26 7.84 -19.56 14.89
C LEU A 26 8.84 -19.18 13.80
N VAL A 27 8.33 -18.95 12.59
CA VAL A 27 9.12 -18.68 11.37
C VAL A 27 8.92 -17.24 10.87
N GLN A 28 9.73 -16.79 9.92
CA GLN A 28 9.67 -15.40 9.41
C GLN A 28 8.49 -15.13 8.47
N ASP A 29 8.06 -16.11 7.67
CA ASP A 29 6.99 -15.91 6.68
C ASP A 29 5.72 -16.66 7.12
N MET A 30 5.15 -16.28 8.27
CA MET A 30 4.00 -17.01 8.83
C MET A 30 2.70 -16.69 8.10
N LEU A 31 2.50 -15.42 7.76
CA LEU A 31 1.28 -14.92 7.14
C LEU A 31 1.58 -13.73 6.24
N GLU A 32 1.14 -13.81 4.99
CA GLU A 32 1.21 -12.72 4.03
C GLU A 32 -0.21 -12.41 3.50
N ILE A 33 -0.56 -11.13 3.43
CA ILE A 33 -1.86 -10.66 2.94
C ILE A 33 -1.62 -9.64 1.83
N ASP A 34 -1.96 -10.01 0.61
CA ASP A 34 -1.92 -9.11 -0.54
C ASP A 34 -3.26 -8.36 -0.67
N LEU A 35 -3.16 -7.04 -0.68
CA LEU A 35 -4.27 -6.13 -0.95
C LEU A 35 -4.34 -5.82 -2.46
N PRO A 36 -5.54 -5.50 -2.99
CA PRO A 36 -5.74 -5.29 -4.44
C PRO A 36 -4.99 -4.07 -5.01
N ASN A 37 -4.42 -3.22 -4.17
CA ASN A 37 -3.66 -2.03 -4.56
C ASN A 37 -2.14 -2.23 -4.56
N GLY A 38 -1.66 -3.48 -4.53
CA GLY A 38 -0.22 -3.81 -4.56
C GLY A 38 0.49 -3.59 -3.22
N ILE A 39 -0.28 -3.46 -2.13
CA ILE A 39 0.25 -3.39 -0.77
C ILE A 39 0.17 -4.79 -0.16
N THR A 40 1.23 -5.17 0.53
CA THR A 40 1.31 -6.46 1.22
C THR A 40 1.53 -6.21 2.71
N ILE A 41 0.80 -6.95 3.53
CA ILE A 41 0.98 -7.03 4.99
C ILE A 41 1.59 -8.39 5.28
N ASP A 42 2.80 -8.39 5.83
CA ASP A 42 3.50 -9.60 6.23
C ASP A 42 3.57 -9.70 7.77
N VAL A 43 3.54 -10.94 8.26
CA VAL A 43 3.69 -11.27 9.66
C VAL A 43 4.67 -12.42 9.81
N GLY A 44 5.70 -12.16 10.61
CA GLY A 44 6.74 -13.12 10.94
C GLY A 44 7.11 -13.13 12.40
N TRP A 45 7.87 -14.14 12.80
CA TRP A 45 8.50 -14.23 14.10
C TRP A 45 10.01 -14.00 14.01
N TYR A 46 10.51 -13.06 14.82
CA TYR A 46 11.91 -12.64 14.81
C TYR A 46 12.50 -12.57 16.23
N PRO A 47 13.70 -13.12 16.46
CA PRO A 47 14.47 -13.99 15.57
C PRO A 47 13.76 -15.33 15.30
N GLU A 48 14.02 -15.94 14.13
CA GLU A 48 13.39 -17.20 13.73
C GLU A 48 13.66 -18.32 14.74
N SER A 49 12.62 -19.08 15.06
CA SER A 49 12.64 -20.21 16.01
C SER A 49 13.15 -19.87 17.42
N ASP A 50 13.28 -18.59 17.77
CA ASP A 50 13.68 -18.16 19.10
C ASP A 50 12.45 -17.91 19.98
N PRO A 51 12.20 -18.68 21.05
CA PRO A 51 11.10 -18.44 21.98
C PRO A 51 11.13 -17.05 22.63
N ALA A 52 12.31 -16.42 22.72
CA ALA A 52 12.47 -15.08 23.24
C ALA A 52 12.13 -13.97 22.22
N GLY A 53 11.90 -14.33 20.96
CA GLY A 53 11.50 -13.42 19.89
C GLY A 53 10.10 -12.82 20.06
N SER A 54 9.62 -12.22 18.98
CA SER A 54 8.31 -11.59 18.88
C SER A 54 7.78 -11.64 17.46
N PHE A 55 6.47 -11.47 17.33
CA PHE A 55 5.86 -11.17 16.05
C PHE A 55 6.32 -9.80 15.57
N GLN A 56 6.58 -9.70 14.27
CA GLN A 56 6.79 -8.46 13.56
C GLN A 56 5.76 -8.38 12.43
N VAL A 57 5.01 -7.29 12.39
CA VAL A 57 4.05 -6.99 11.32
C VAL A 57 4.63 -5.88 10.46
N VAL A 58 4.83 -6.16 9.18
CA VAL A 58 5.42 -5.24 8.21
C VAL A 58 4.41 -4.94 7.12
N VAL A 59 4.37 -3.68 6.67
CA VAL A 59 3.56 -3.28 5.52
C VAL A 59 4.47 -2.67 4.48
N PHE A 60 4.43 -3.20 3.27
CA PHE A 60 5.26 -2.74 2.17
C PHE A 60 4.48 -2.70 0.86
N ARG A 61 5.07 -2.08 -0.16
CA ARG A 61 4.52 -2.04 -1.52
C ARG A 61 5.54 -2.55 -2.51
N ASP A 62 5.12 -3.49 -3.37
CA ASP A 62 5.92 -4.15 -4.41
C ASP A 62 7.11 -4.99 -3.90
N HIS A 63 7.93 -4.45 -2.98
CA HIS A 63 9.10 -5.09 -2.40
C HIS A 63 9.23 -4.79 -0.91
N TRP A 64 9.78 -5.76 -0.15
CA TRP A 64 9.99 -5.66 1.30
C TRP A 64 10.72 -4.39 1.75
N ASP A 65 11.73 -3.97 0.98
CA ASP A 65 12.53 -2.79 1.28
C ASP A 65 11.75 -1.47 1.18
N ASN A 66 10.57 -1.48 0.55
CA ASN A 66 9.69 -0.34 0.40
C ASN A 66 8.58 -0.37 1.47
N GLN A 67 9.01 -0.33 2.73
CA GLN A 67 8.11 -0.31 3.88
C GLN A 67 7.33 1.01 3.91
N LEU A 68 6.02 0.91 4.09
CA LEU A 68 5.12 2.06 4.14
C LEU A 68 5.04 2.67 5.55
N ARG A 69 5.62 1.99 6.53
CA ARG A 69 5.64 2.36 7.95
C ARG A 69 6.67 1.54 8.72
N GLU A 70 6.98 1.99 9.93
CA GLU A 70 7.79 1.23 10.89
C GLU A 70 7.14 -0.12 11.24
N PRO A 71 7.93 -1.20 11.38
CA PRO A 71 7.44 -2.49 11.84
C PRO A 71 6.73 -2.41 13.19
N PHE A 72 5.64 -3.15 13.33
CA PHE A 72 4.93 -3.30 14.60
C PHE A 72 5.35 -4.61 15.27
N GLU A 73 5.90 -4.53 16.47
CA GLU A 73 6.41 -5.69 17.22
C GLU A 73 5.55 -6.01 18.44
N THR A 74 5.23 -7.28 18.65
CA THR A 74 4.48 -7.75 19.82
C THR A 74 4.69 -9.24 20.09
N LYS A 75 4.45 -9.67 21.33
CA LYS A 75 4.38 -11.11 21.67
C LYS A 75 2.94 -11.65 21.70
N SER A 76 1.94 -10.77 21.61
CA SER A 76 0.53 -11.16 21.67
C SER A 76 -0.02 -11.39 20.27
N ILE A 77 -0.54 -12.58 20.04
CA ILE A 77 -1.21 -12.94 18.78
C ILE A 77 -2.55 -12.19 18.61
N GLU A 78 -3.19 -11.80 19.71
CA GLU A 78 -4.38 -10.95 19.72
C GLU A 78 -4.05 -9.55 19.20
N ASP A 79 -2.92 -8.98 19.63
CA ASP A 79 -2.43 -7.69 19.15
C ASP A 79 -2.06 -7.75 17.67
N VAL A 80 -1.40 -8.83 17.22
CA VAL A 80 -1.15 -9.09 15.79
C VAL A 80 -2.45 -9.12 15.00
N THR A 81 -3.43 -9.91 15.46
CA THR A 81 -4.73 -10.05 14.78
C THR A 81 -5.45 -8.72 14.66
N ARG A 82 -5.43 -7.92 15.74
CA ARG A 82 -6.02 -6.58 15.77
C ARG A 82 -5.32 -5.65 14.79
N GLU A 83 -3.98 -5.68 14.78
CA GLU A 83 -3.18 -4.79 13.93
C GLU A 83 -3.30 -5.15 12.45
N VAL A 84 -3.22 -6.43 12.10
CA VAL A 84 -3.42 -6.92 10.73
C VAL A 84 -4.79 -6.49 10.19
N LYS A 85 -5.85 -6.67 10.98
CA LYS A 85 -7.19 -6.23 10.59
C LYS A 85 -7.24 -4.72 10.36
N ARG A 86 -6.72 -3.94 11.32
CA ARG A 86 -6.68 -2.48 11.23
C ARG A 86 -5.96 -2.02 9.97
N LEU A 87 -4.84 -2.66 9.64
CA LEU A 87 -4.02 -2.34 8.47
C LEU A 87 -4.71 -2.70 7.16
N ALA A 88 -5.33 -3.88 7.09
CA ALA A 88 -6.09 -4.28 5.90
C ALA A 88 -7.21 -3.27 5.60
N GLU A 89 -7.97 -2.87 6.62
CA GLU A 89 -9.02 -1.85 6.47
C GLU A 89 -8.46 -0.48 6.09
N GLU A 90 -7.35 -0.04 6.70
CA GLU A 90 -6.72 1.24 6.40
C GLU A 90 -6.21 1.32 4.96
N TYR A 91 -5.42 0.33 4.55
CA TYR A 91 -4.73 0.35 3.27
C TYR A 91 -5.63 -0.01 2.09
N GLN A 92 -6.69 -0.80 2.29
CA GLN A 92 -7.67 -1.03 1.24
C GLN A 92 -8.47 0.23 0.89
N ASN A 93 -8.74 1.09 1.87
CA ASN A 93 -9.44 2.35 1.66
C ASN A 93 -8.53 3.47 1.10
N ARG A 94 -7.21 3.30 1.18
CA ARG A 94 -6.25 4.15 0.48
C ARG A 94 -6.21 3.78 -1.00
N THR A 95 -7.28 4.10 -1.71
CA THR A 95 -7.21 4.27 -3.16
C THR A 95 -6.18 5.35 -3.44
N VAL A 96 -5.14 4.99 -4.18
CA VAL A 96 -4.17 5.94 -4.71
C VAL A 96 -4.98 7.00 -5.43
N THR A 97 -5.02 8.20 -4.86
CA THR A 97 -5.38 9.39 -5.64
C THR A 97 -4.28 9.54 -6.67
N LEU A 98 -4.46 8.94 -7.85
CA LEU A 98 -3.70 9.38 -9.00
C LEU A 98 -4.04 10.87 -9.14
N PRO A 99 -3.07 11.80 -9.15
CA PRO A 99 -3.35 13.11 -9.71
C PRO A 99 -3.75 12.86 -11.15
N CYS A 100 -5.06 12.88 -11.38
CA CYS A 100 -5.65 12.90 -12.70
C CYS A 100 -5.03 14.11 -13.40
N SER A 101 -4.06 13.84 -14.27
CA SER A 101 -3.59 14.81 -15.24
C SER A 101 -4.66 14.93 -16.32
N ALA A 102 -5.84 15.41 -15.91
CA ALA A 102 -6.76 16.08 -16.80
C ALA A 102 -6.29 17.53 -16.84
N THR A 103 -5.31 17.81 -17.69
CA THR A 103 -5.15 19.17 -18.20
C THR A 103 -6.44 19.49 -18.95
N SER A 104 -7.39 20.09 -18.25
CA SER A 104 -8.46 20.86 -18.87
C SER A 104 -7.77 21.95 -19.68
N ILE A 105 -7.64 21.70 -20.98
CA ILE A 105 -7.30 22.73 -21.95
C ILE A 105 -8.45 23.73 -21.91
N SER A 106 -8.24 24.78 -21.13
CA SER A 106 -9.04 26.00 -21.10
C SER A 106 -9.15 26.56 -22.51
N SER A 107 -10.35 26.50 -23.07
CA SER A 107 -10.95 27.43 -24.04
C SER A 107 -9.96 28.38 -24.73
N PHE A 108 -9.42 27.94 -25.87
CA PHE A 108 -8.85 28.86 -26.84
C PHE A 108 -10.02 29.62 -27.49
N LYS A 109 -10.22 30.87 -27.08
CA LYS A 109 -11.10 31.82 -27.75
C LYS A 109 -10.28 32.53 -28.83
N PRO A 110 -10.50 32.30 -30.13
CA PRO A 110 -9.77 33.04 -31.17
C PRO A 110 -10.20 34.51 -31.15
N PRO A 111 -9.27 35.48 -31.21
CA PRO A 111 -9.63 36.87 -31.43
C PRO A 111 -10.17 37.05 -32.86
N GLN A 112 -11.36 37.64 -32.96
CA GLN A 112 -11.96 38.06 -34.21
C GLN A 112 -11.22 39.28 -34.78
N SER A 113 -11.15 39.32 -36.11
CA SER A 113 -10.52 40.34 -36.94
C SER A 113 -11.13 41.73 -36.78
N GLU A 114 -10.34 42.77 -37.11
CA GLU A 114 -10.62 43.97 -37.94
C GLU A 114 -9.50 45.01 -37.62
N LYS A 115 -8.94 45.87 -38.47
CA LYS A 115 -8.97 46.25 -39.90
C LYS A 115 -7.86 47.32 -40.12
N GLY A 116 -7.42 47.55 -41.37
CA GLY A 116 -6.78 48.81 -41.85
C GLY A 116 -5.29 48.69 -42.19
N PHE A 117 -4.91 48.56 -43.47
CA PHE A 117 -4.46 49.63 -44.40
C PHE A 117 -3.24 50.42 -43.90
N ASP A 118 -2.06 50.25 -44.52
CA ASP A 118 -1.59 51.20 -45.56
C ASP A 118 -0.35 50.70 -46.33
N LEU A 119 -0.28 51.12 -47.60
CA LEU A 119 0.81 50.93 -48.57
C LEU A 119 1.91 51.99 -48.38
N GLN A 120 3.19 51.62 -48.60
CA GLN A 120 4.22 52.35 -49.42
C GLN A 120 5.60 51.68 -49.19
N LEU A 121 6.28 51.09 -50.18
CA LEU A 121 7.00 51.63 -51.35
C LEU A 121 8.34 52.34 -51.02
N ALA A 122 9.47 51.64 -51.26
CA ALA A 122 10.76 52.10 -51.80
C ALA A 122 11.76 50.93 -51.61
N ALA A 123 12.40 50.29 -52.58
CA ALA A 123 13.19 50.75 -53.74
C ALA A 123 14.42 51.59 -53.35
N ALA A 124 15.55 50.90 -53.13
CA ALA A 124 16.90 51.30 -53.55
C ALA A 124 17.84 50.08 -53.43
#